data_AF-A0A0F4G9H2-F1
#
_entry.id   AF-A0A0F4G9H2-F1
#
_cell.length_a   1.000
_cell.length_b   1.000
_cell.length_c   1.000
_cell.angle_alpha   90.00
_cell.angle_beta   90.00
_cell.angle_gamma   90.00
#
_symmetry.space_group_name_H-M   'P 1'
#
loop_
_entity.id
_entity.type
_entity.pdbx_description
1 polymer ?
#
loop_
_entity_poly.entity_id
_entity_poly.type
_entity_poly.pdbx_seq_one_letter_code
_entity_poly.pdbx_strand_id
1 'polypeptide(L)'
;GEEEGWREGLERENLYKILPNDWPYGLSPSITHLVVWTKFTLPTNPDSPTGDLTSAARNAVQAFVDRKFGSVCGEENVLWFRNGAALKSVRAVEHFHVLLRDARPEWVEEWTGGSKALAEVKKRDEDGVEGR
;
A
#
# COMPACT_ATOMS: atom_id res chain seq x y z
N GLY A 1 -19.52 15.47 -6.74
CA GLY A 1 -18.95 16.46 -5.79
C GLY A 1 -17.62 15.97 -5.24
N GLU A 2 -16.84 16.78 -4.52
CA GLU A 2 -15.51 16.38 -3.99
C GLU A 2 -15.57 15.11 -3.10
N GLU A 3 -16.72 14.80 -2.49
CA GLU A 3 -16.92 13.56 -1.71
C GLU A 3 -17.08 12.27 -2.53
N GLU A 4 -17.38 12.35 -3.83
CA GLU A 4 -17.50 11.16 -4.69
C GLU A 4 -16.16 10.75 -5.32
N GLY A 5 -15.25 11.72 -5.48
CA GLY A 5 -14.01 11.52 -6.25
C GLY A 5 -13.03 10.52 -5.63
N TRP A 6 -12.95 10.43 -4.31
CA TRP A 6 -12.04 9.48 -3.64
C TRP A 6 -12.60 8.06 -3.55
N ARG A 7 -13.93 7.89 -3.54
CA ARG A 7 -14.57 6.56 -3.59
C ARG A 7 -14.37 5.93 -4.96
N GLU A 8 -14.76 6.66 -6.01
CA GLU A 8 -14.50 6.25 -7.39
C GLU A 8 -13.00 6.12 -7.67
N GLY A 9 -12.18 6.93 -6.99
CA GLY A 9 -10.72 6.88 -7.05
C GLY A 9 -10.15 5.49 -6.77
N LEU A 10 -10.69 4.77 -5.78
CA LEU A 10 -10.28 3.41 -5.44
C LEU A 10 -10.79 2.35 -6.42
N GLU A 11 -11.71 2.70 -7.32
CA GLU A 11 -12.25 1.79 -8.34
C GLU A 11 -11.54 1.94 -9.70
N ARG A 12 -10.82 3.04 -9.91
CA ARG A 12 -10.15 3.35 -11.18
C ARG A 12 -8.66 3.07 -11.09
N GLU A 13 -8.20 2.05 -11.80
CA GLU A 13 -6.79 1.60 -11.76
C GLU A 13 -5.77 2.68 -12.15
N ASN A 14 -6.16 3.71 -12.90
CA ASN A 14 -5.27 4.82 -13.27
C ASN A 14 -5.13 5.90 -12.18
N LEU A 15 -5.86 5.79 -11.06
CA LEU A 15 -5.86 6.75 -9.95
C LEU A 15 -5.12 6.25 -8.71
N TYR A 16 -4.64 5.00 -8.72
CA TYR A 16 -3.73 4.49 -7.71
C TYR A 16 -2.55 3.74 -8.34
N LYS A 17 -1.51 3.49 -7.55
CA LYS A 17 -0.39 2.63 -7.94
C LYS A 17 0.03 1.79 -6.75
N ILE A 18 0.20 0.49 -6.97
CA ILE A 18 0.68 -0.45 -5.96
C ILE A 18 2.17 -0.69 -6.23
N LEU A 19 3.00 -0.55 -5.21
CA LEU A 19 4.44 -0.76 -5.28
C LEU A 19 4.90 -1.60 -4.10
N PRO A 20 5.97 -2.40 -4.23
CA PRO A 20 6.68 -2.92 -3.07
C PRO A 20 7.14 -1.75 -2.19
N ASN A 21 7.07 -1.92 -0.88
CA ASN A 21 7.65 -0.93 0.01
C ASN A 21 9.18 -1.00 -0.06
N ASP A 22 9.83 0.13 -0.36
CA ASP A 22 11.29 0.20 -0.50
C ASP A 22 12.05 0.03 0.83
N TRP A 23 11.35 0.23 1.95
CA TRP A 23 11.88 0.08 3.31
C TRP A 23 10.96 -0.79 4.16
N PRO A 24 10.89 -2.11 3.88
CA PRO A 24 10.08 -2.98 4.70
C PRO A 24 10.58 -2.87 6.14
N TYR A 25 9.64 -2.79 7.09
CA TYR A 25 10.00 -3.02 8.49
C TYR A 25 10.70 -4.39 8.60
N GLY A 26 11.42 -4.67 9.68
CA GLY A 26 12.03 -5.98 9.94
C GLY A 26 11.00 -7.10 10.12
N LEU A 27 10.19 -7.31 9.10
CA LEU A 27 9.08 -8.24 9.00
C LEU A 27 9.64 -9.61 8.64
N SER A 28 8.90 -10.65 9.01
CA SER A 28 9.22 -12.00 8.59
C SER A 28 9.30 -12.08 7.05
N PRO A 29 10.18 -12.92 6.47
CA PRO A 29 10.23 -13.16 5.02
C PRO A 29 8.90 -13.61 4.41
N SER A 30 8.00 -14.15 5.23
CA SER A 30 6.63 -14.50 4.85
C SER A 30 5.70 -13.29 4.65
N ILE A 31 6.12 -12.07 4.98
CA ILE A 31 5.29 -10.88 4.87
C ILE A 31 5.75 -10.03 3.70
N THR A 32 4.90 -9.91 2.68
CA THR A 32 5.07 -8.91 1.62
C THR A 32 4.50 -7.58 2.08
N HIS A 33 5.31 -6.52 1.99
CA HIS A 33 4.91 -5.17 2.34
C HIS A 33 4.73 -4.34 1.08
N LEU A 34 3.48 -3.95 0.78
CA LEU A 34 3.11 -3.10 -0.33
C LEU A 34 2.72 -1.70 0.15
N VAL A 35 2.84 -0.72 -0.75
CA VAL A 35 2.34 0.64 -0.59
C VAL A 35 1.38 0.94 -1.72
N VAL A 36 0.18 1.40 -1.38
CA VAL A 36 -0.82 1.87 -2.34
C VAL A 36 -0.81 3.39 -2.33
N TRP A 37 -0.35 3.97 -3.43
CA TRP A 37 -0.29 5.42 -3.64
C TRP A 37 -1.55 5.88 -4.37
N THR A 38 -2.19 6.96 -3.91
CA THR A 38 -3.41 7.50 -4.54
C THR A 38 -3.16 8.90 -5.10
N LYS A 39 -3.79 9.22 -6.24
CA LYS A 39 -3.80 10.57 -6.83
C LYS A 39 -4.82 11.52 -6.17
N PHE A 40 -5.53 11.02 -5.18
CA PHE A 40 -6.58 11.71 -4.43
C PHE A 40 -6.31 11.60 -2.93
N THR A 41 -6.90 12.50 -2.15
CA THR A 41 -6.83 12.48 -0.70
C THR A 41 -7.96 11.64 -0.11
N LEU A 42 -7.69 10.99 1.02
CA LEU A 42 -8.70 10.25 1.77
C LEU A 42 -9.17 11.13 2.94
N PRO A 43 -10.49 11.37 3.09
CA PRO A 43 -11.03 12.23 4.13
C PRO A 43 -10.62 11.78 5.54
N THR A 44 -10.04 12.69 6.30
CA THR A 44 -9.69 12.49 7.70
C THR A 44 -10.72 13.12 8.62
N ASN A 45 -10.95 12.54 9.79
CA ASN A 45 -11.79 13.10 10.83
C ASN A 45 -11.12 14.37 11.40
N PRO A 46 -11.75 15.56 11.26
CA PRO A 46 -11.17 16.81 11.76
C PRO A 46 -11.00 16.83 13.28
N ASP A 47 -11.79 16.03 14.01
CA ASP A 47 -11.75 15.93 15.47
C ASP A 47 -10.71 14.92 15.97
N SER A 48 -10.03 14.20 15.07
CA SER A 48 -9.02 13.21 15.42
C SER A 48 -7.63 13.85 15.49
N PRO A 49 -7.00 13.99 16.67
CA PRO A 49 -5.67 14.60 16.79
C PRO A 49 -4.57 13.80 16.07
N THR A 50 -4.81 12.52 15.80
CA THR A 50 -3.94 11.60 15.05
C THR A 50 -4.12 11.67 13.52
N GLY A 51 -5.18 12.34 13.04
CA GLY A 51 -5.54 12.39 11.63
C GLY A 51 -6.16 11.09 11.10
N ASP A 52 -6.98 10.40 11.90
CA ASP A 52 -7.65 9.17 11.51
C ASP A 52 -8.59 9.41 10.31
N LEU A 53 -8.81 8.36 9.51
CA LEU A 53 -9.82 8.40 8.45
C LEU A 53 -11.22 8.56 9.03
N THR A 54 -12.08 9.27 8.30
CA THR A 54 -13.53 9.17 8.53
C THR A 54 -13.99 7.71 8.39
N SER A 55 -15.07 7.32 9.06
CA SER A 55 -15.61 5.95 8.93
C SER A 55 -15.93 5.58 7.48
N ALA A 56 -16.43 6.53 6.70
CA ALA A 56 -16.70 6.36 5.28
C ALA A 56 -15.42 6.05 4.48
N ALA A 57 -14.33 6.79 4.73
CA ALA A 57 -13.06 6.59 4.06
C ALA A 57 -12.41 5.27 4.47
N ARG A 58 -12.43 4.93 5.77
CA ARG A 58 -11.94 3.65 6.29
C ARG A 58 -12.66 2.47 5.63
N ASN A 59 -13.99 2.52 5.52
CA ASN A 59 -14.78 1.46 4.91
C ASN A 59 -14.48 1.30 3.42
N ALA A 60 -14.25 2.39 2.68
CA ALA A 60 -13.89 2.30 1.27
C ALA A 60 -12.50 1.69 1.05
N VAL A 61 -11.52 2.07 1.88
CA VAL A 61 -10.18 1.46 1.84
C VAL A 61 -10.26 -0.02 2.20
N GLN A 62 -11.00 -0.38 3.23
CA GLN A 62 -11.23 -1.79 3.59
C GLN A 62 -11.84 -2.56 2.40
N ALA A 63 -12.92 -2.05 1.81
CA ALA A 63 -13.56 -2.69 0.66
C ALA A 63 -12.62 -2.80 -0.56
N PHE A 64 -11.74 -1.82 -0.78
CA PHE A 64 -10.69 -1.92 -1.79
C PHE A 64 -9.70 -3.06 -1.47
N VAL A 65 -9.24 -3.14 -0.23
CA VAL A 65 -8.27 -4.15 0.24
C VAL A 65 -8.86 -5.55 0.15
N ASP A 66 -10.11 -5.74 0.57
CA ASP A 66 -10.80 -7.02 0.52
C ASP A 66 -10.96 -7.50 -0.92
N ARG A 67 -11.38 -6.60 -1.82
CA ARG A 67 -11.54 -6.93 -3.24
C ARG A 67 -10.20 -7.25 -3.91
N LYS A 68 -9.17 -6.42 -3.71
CA LYS A 68 -7.90 -6.53 -4.45
C LYS A 68 -6.98 -7.62 -3.90
N PHE A 69 -6.98 -7.83 -2.59
CA PHE A 69 -6.05 -8.74 -1.91
C PHE A 69 -6.77 -9.82 -1.11
N GLY A 70 -7.81 -9.47 -0.33
CA GLY A 70 -8.51 -10.42 0.54
C GLY A 70 -9.12 -11.60 -0.21
N SER A 71 -9.72 -11.34 -1.38
CA SER A 71 -10.31 -12.38 -2.26
C SER A 71 -9.29 -13.39 -2.80
N VAL A 72 -8.00 -13.05 -2.81
CA VAL A 72 -6.91 -13.85 -3.36
C VAL A 72 -6.08 -14.51 -2.25
N CYS A 73 -5.73 -13.75 -1.21
CA CYS A 73 -4.88 -14.20 -0.10
C CYS A 73 -5.66 -14.78 1.09
N GLY A 74 -6.98 -14.56 1.18
CA GLY A 74 -7.76 -14.73 2.41
C GLY A 74 -7.70 -13.49 3.29
N GLU A 75 -8.85 -13.03 3.80
CA GLU A 75 -8.97 -11.79 4.58
C GLU A 75 -8.08 -11.79 5.83
N GLU A 76 -7.89 -12.95 6.46
CA GLU A 76 -7.04 -13.12 7.64
C GLU A 76 -5.54 -12.96 7.36
N ASN A 77 -5.14 -13.04 6.09
CA ASN A 77 -3.76 -12.90 5.64
C ASN A 77 -3.44 -11.49 5.16
N VAL A 78 -4.40 -10.56 5.27
CA VAL A 78 -4.27 -9.19 4.80
C VAL A 78 -4.45 -8.21 5.95
N LEU A 79 -3.48 -7.32 6.13
CA LEU A 79 -3.58 -6.20 7.05
C LEU A 79 -3.25 -4.92 6.31
N TRP A 80 -3.94 -3.82 6.61
CA TRP A 80 -3.57 -2.52 6.08
C TRP A 80 -3.54 -1.46 7.17
N PHE A 81 -2.71 -0.45 6.97
CA PHE A 81 -2.61 0.70 7.87
C PHE A 81 -2.17 1.94 7.11
N ARG A 82 -2.47 3.10 7.66
CA ARG A 82 -2.01 4.39 7.16
C ARG A 82 -1.23 5.08 8.28
N ASN A 83 -0.08 5.65 7.96
CA ASN A 83 0.66 6.45 8.92
C ASN A 83 -0.07 7.78 9.18
N GLY A 84 -0.21 8.14 10.45
CA GLY A 84 -0.85 9.38 10.89
C GLY A 84 -0.15 10.63 10.36
N ALA A 85 -0.84 11.77 10.37
CA ALA A 85 -0.39 13.02 9.73
C ALA A 85 0.97 13.54 10.26
N ALA A 86 1.34 13.21 11.49
CA ALA A 86 2.57 13.65 12.14
C ALA A 86 3.86 13.04 11.54
N LEU A 87 3.76 11.95 10.77
CA LEU A 87 4.91 11.23 10.19
C LEU A 87 5.08 11.47 8.68
N LYS A 88 4.30 12.36 8.07
CA LYS A 88 4.31 12.58 6.62
C LYS A 88 5.34 13.64 6.22
N SER A 89 6.46 13.21 5.64
CA SER A 89 7.49 14.08 5.06
C SER A 89 7.03 14.79 3.77
N VAL A 90 6.09 14.19 3.02
CA VAL A 90 5.49 14.75 1.80
C VAL A 90 3.98 14.78 1.95
N ARG A 91 3.41 15.98 2.10
CA ARG A 91 1.96 16.20 2.29
C ARG A 91 1.13 15.98 1.00
N ALA A 92 1.79 15.91 -0.15
CA ALA A 92 1.13 15.94 -1.46
C ALA A 92 0.69 14.56 -1.97
N VAL A 93 1.19 13.45 -1.41
CA VAL A 93 0.90 12.10 -1.92
C VAL A 93 0.34 11.23 -0.81
N GLU A 94 -0.94 10.91 -0.93
CA GLU A 94 -1.66 10.06 -0.01
C GLU A 94 -1.34 8.59 -0.28
N HIS A 95 -1.12 7.81 0.77
CA HIS A 95 -0.82 6.39 0.65
C HIS A 95 -1.20 5.62 1.91
N PHE A 96 -1.39 4.33 1.74
CA PHE A 96 -1.54 3.37 2.83
C PHE A 96 -0.72 2.12 2.54
N HIS A 97 -0.35 1.43 3.61
CA HIS A 97 0.43 0.20 3.57
C HIS A 97 -0.49 -1.00 3.61
N VAL A 98 -0.09 -2.06 2.90
CA VAL A 98 -0.73 -3.37 2.94
C VAL A 98 0.35 -4.41 3.25
N LEU A 99 0.09 -5.23 4.25
CA LEU A 99 0.89 -6.39 4.63
C LEU A 99 0.13 -7.64 4.21
N LEU A 100 0.80 -8.49 3.46
CA LEU A 100 0.24 -9.75 2.97
C LEU A 100 1.08 -10.89 3.52
N ARG A 101 0.44 -11.85 4.19
CA ARG A 101 1.08 -13.06 4.66
C ARG A 101 1.09 -14.11 3.56
N ASP A 102 2.25 -14.71 3.32
CA ASP A 102 2.49 -15.80 2.38
C ASP A 102 1.96 -15.52 0.96
N ALA A 103 2.03 -14.24 0.54
CA ALA A 103 1.61 -13.85 -0.79
C ALA A 103 2.51 -14.50 -1.86
N ARG A 104 1.88 -15.14 -2.84
CA ARG A 104 2.60 -15.79 -3.94
C ARG A 104 3.27 -14.73 -4.84
N PRO A 105 4.53 -14.94 -5.28
CA PRO A 105 5.27 -13.95 -6.08
C PRO A 105 4.54 -13.46 -7.33
N GLU A 106 3.82 -14.35 -8.01
CA GLU A 106 3.03 -14.05 -9.21
C GLU A 106 1.90 -13.05 -8.97
N TRP A 107 1.26 -13.07 -7.79
CA TRP A 107 0.23 -12.10 -7.43
C TRP A 107 0.85 -10.74 -7.17
N VAL A 108 2.01 -10.73 -6.49
CA VAL A 108 2.76 -9.51 -6.22
C VAL A 108 3.22 -8.87 -7.52
N GLU A 109 3.75 -9.66 -8.46
CA GLU A 109 4.14 -9.19 -9.78
C GLU A 109 2.96 -8.60 -10.57
N GLU A 110 1.82 -9.27 -10.54
CA GLU A 110 0.59 -8.77 -11.17
C GLU A 110 0.16 -7.41 -10.58
N TRP A 111 0.13 -7.28 -9.25
CA TRP A 111 -0.31 -6.04 -8.61
C TRP A 111 0.67 -4.88 -8.81
N THR A 112 1.97 -5.15 -8.85
CA THR A 112 3.01 -4.11 -8.95
C THR A 112 3.42 -3.82 -10.39
N GLY A 113 2.89 -4.57 -11.36
CA GLY A 113 3.32 -4.52 -12.75
C GLY A 113 4.80 -4.88 -12.92
N GLY A 114 5.30 -5.81 -12.10
CA GLY A 114 6.71 -6.22 -12.05
C GLY A 114 7.68 -5.23 -11.42
N SER A 115 7.19 -4.16 -10.79
CA SER A 115 8.04 -3.23 -10.03
C SER A 115 8.66 -3.95 -8.83
N LYS A 116 9.96 -3.74 -8.58
CA LYS A 116 10.70 -4.31 -7.45
C LYS A 116 11.04 -3.23 -6.41
N ALA A 117 11.23 -3.63 -5.16
CA ALA A 117 11.71 -2.72 -4.13
C ALA A 117 13.14 -2.28 -4.44
N LEU A 118 13.45 -1.00 -4.21
CA LEU A 118 14.79 -0.45 -4.43
C LEU A 118 15.88 -1.15 -3.61
N ALA A 119 15.53 -1.62 -2.39
CA ALA A 119 16.45 -2.38 -1.55
C ALA A 119 16.87 -3.72 -2.19
N GLU A 120 15.96 -4.41 -2.87
CA GLU A 120 16.25 -5.67 -3.56
C GLU A 120 17.13 -5.45 -4.79
N VAL A 121 16.89 -4.36 -5.52
CA VAL A 121 17.71 -3.99 -6.68
C VAL A 121 19.15 -3.72 -6.25
N LYS A 122 19.36 -2.95 -5.17
CA LYS A 122 20.70 -2.66 -4.63
C LYS A 122 21.43 -3.91 -4.15
N LYS A 123 20.76 -4.80 -3.42
CA LYS A 123 21.37 -6.05 -2.95
C LYS A 123 21.86 -6.91 -4.12
N ARG A 124 21.10 -6.98 -5.21
CA ARG A 124 21.51 -7.73 -6.41
C ARG A 124 22.71 -7.11 -7.11
N ASP A 125 22.80 -5.79 -7.14
CA ASP A 125 23.95 -5.09 -7.70
C ASP A 125 25.21 -5.32 -6.85
N GLU A 126 25.08 -5.34 -5.52
CA GLU A 126 26.17 -5.65 -4.57
C GLU A 126 26.64 -7.11 -4.71
N ASP A 127 25.72 -8.08 -4.65
CA ASP A 127 26.01 -9.52 -4.82
C ASP A 127 26.59 -9.83 -6.21
N GLY A 128 26.23 -9.04 -7.24
CA GLY A 128 26.72 -9.19 -8.61
C GLY A 128 28.12 -8.60 -8.85
N VAL A 129 28.60 -7.73 -7.97
CA VAL A 129 29.93 -7.10 -8.05
C VAL A 129 30.99 -7.94 -7.32
N GLU A 130 30.64 -8.65 -6.24
CA GLU A 130 31.56 -9.55 -5.54
C GLU A 130 31.83 -10.88 -6.29
N GLY A 131 31.11 -11.15 -7.37
CA GLY A 131 31.24 -12.36 -8.19
C GLY A 131 32.13 -12.24 -9.44
N ARG A 132 32.95 -11.18 -9.58
CA ARG A 132 33.85 -10.98 -10.74
C ARG A 132 35.30 -10.77 -10.35
#